data_AF-A0AA40KCQ2-F1
#
_entry.id   AF-A0AA40KCQ2-F1
#
_cell.length_a   1.000
_cell.length_b   1.000
_cell.length_c   1.000
_cell.angle_alpha   90.00
_cell.angle_beta   90.00
_cell.angle_gamma   90.00
#
_symmetry.space_group_name_H-M   'P 1'
#
loop_
_entity.id
_entity.type
_entity.pdbx_description
1 polymer ?
#
loop_
_entity_poly.entity_id
_entity_poly.type
_entity_poly.pdbx_seq_one_letter_code
_entity_poly.pdbx_strand_id
1 'polypeptide(L)'
;MDATSQPADNDEYILQLISTAGKRLFWRLNGPLEHAISVAPSEYYEPDAVMEPYFRPASADLDTASSWHAVSQESLQTPPVSSVTVRIMCIDSWEQRWADEHRECYDAVFASDRRRLAPRPGDETLDAPLYVAECCGEERPWSQDTRLKVVAGGAFITVHEYVSAVHPWLMGMRDNLLDVLGKIDGQPPWPAETKLAVLYLGPGPLRVGGEDRWAWWHQRPARAEAMAQARQEAASQQQEDPVKPTP
;
A
#
# COMPACT_ATOMS: atom_id res chain seq x y z
N MET A 1 -8.91 -34.77 38.53
CA MET A 1 -9.78 -34.76 37.34
C MET A 1 -9.65 -33.37 36.78
N ASP A 2 -8.70 -33.25 35.88
CA ASP A 2 -8.09 -32.01 35.43
C ASP A 2 -9.05 -31.18 34.59
N ALA A 3 -9.18 -29.92 35.00
CA ALA A 3 -9.72 -28.86 34.17
C ALA A 3 -8.60 -28.42 33.22
N THR A 4 -8.62 -28.94 31.98
CA THR A 4 -7.73 -28.47 30.92
C THR A 4 -8.18 -27.06 30.51
N SER A 5 -7.51 -26.05 31.07
CA SER A 5 -7.61 -24.66 30.63
C SER A 5 -7.21 -24.55 29.16
N GLN A 6 -8.15 -24.11 28.32
CA GLN A 6 -7.87 -23.59 26.99
C GLN A 6 -6.92 -22.38 27.11
N PRO A 7 -5.88 -22.26 26.27
CA PRO A 7 -5.13 -21.03 26.17
C PRO A 7 -6.07 -19.96 25.61
N ALA A 8 -6.22 -18.87 26.36
CA ALA A 8 -6.85 -17.66 25.88
C ALA A 8 -6.05 -17.17 24.67
N ASP A 9 -6.67 -17.26 23.51
CA ASP A 9 -6.29 -16.62 22.27
C ASP A 9 -6.43 -15.10 22.44
N ASN A 10 -5.51 -14.52 23.21
CA ASN A 10 -5.27 -13.09 23.25
C ASN A 10 -4.34 -12.76 22.08
N ASP A 11 -4.85 -12.93 20.85
CA ASP A 11 -4.33 -12.21 19.70
C ASP A 11 -4.60 -10.72 19.96
N GLU A 12 -3.66 -10.10 20.66
CA GLU A 12 -3.45 -8.67 20.64
C GLU A 12 -3.29 -8.30 19.17
N TYR A 13 -4.37 -7.83 18.54
CA TYR A 13 -4.38 -7.34 17.17
C TYR A 13 -3.38 -6.20 17.08
N ILE A 14 -2.11 -6.53 16.82
CA ILE A 14 -1.09 -5.57 16.49
C ILE A 14 -1.56 -4.94 15.18
N LEU A 15 -2.19 -3.77 15.30
CA LEU A 15 -2.56 -2.94 14.16
C LEU A 15 -1.26 -2.55 13.49
N GLN A 16 -0.91 -3.30 12.44
CA GLN A 16 0.33 -3.11 11.72
C GLN A 16 0.20 -1.86 10.86
N LEU A 17 0.65 -0.72 11.38
CA LEU A 17 0.53 0.57 10.72
C LEU A 17 1.74 0.81 9.82
N ILE A 18 1.53 1.57 8.75
CA ILE A 18 2.67 2.13 8.01
C ILE A 18 3.35 3.18 8.87
N SER A 19 4.67 3.11 8.90
CA SER A 19 5.50 4.06 9.63
C SER A 19 5.37 5.46 9.04
N THR A 20 5.77 6.46 9.82
CA THR A 20 5.89 7.85 9.33
C THR A 20 6.77 7.91 8.09
N ALA A 21 7.85 7.11 8.03
CA ALA A 21 8.73 6.99 6.87
C ALA A 21 7.97 6.57 5.59
N GLY A 22 7.16 5.51 5.67
CA GLY A 22 6.38 5.04 4.53
C GLY A 22 5.32 6.05 4.05
N LYS A 23 4.68 6.77 4.98
CA LYS A 23 3.66 7.79 4.63
C LYS A 23 4.21 8.99 3.85
N ARG A 24 5.50 9.29 4.01
CA ARG A 24 6.17 10.42 3.35
C ARG A 24 6.49 10.18 1.88
N LEU A 25 6.36 8.93 1.41
CA LEU A 25 6.75 8.57 0.05
C LEU A 25 5.70 9.03 -0.95
N PHE A 26 6.09 9.92 -1.85
CA PHE A 26 5.37 10.16 -3.08
C PHE A 26 5.98 9.31 -4.18
N TRP A 27 5.32 8.19 -4.50
CA TRP A 27 5.87 7.16 -5.35
C TRP A 27 5.11 7.05 -6.68
N ARG A 28 5.77 7.50 -7.74
CA ARG A 28 5.32 7.45 -9.13
C ARG A 28 5.72 6.15 -9.80
N LEU A 29 4.88 5.65 -10.70
CA LEU A 29 5.10 4.43 -11.47
C LEU A 29 5.37 4.76 -12.95
N ASN A 30 6.20 5.77 -13.21
CA ASN A 30 6.39 6.36 -14.55
C ASN A 30 7.86 6.39 -15.00
N GLY A 31 8.65 5.40 -14.60
CA GLY A 31 10.07 5.35 -14.89
C GLY A 31 10.84 4.49 -13.91
N PRO A 32 12.18 4.56 -13.92
CA PRO A 32 13.02 3.76 -13.04
C PRO A 32 13.01 4.31 -11.60
N LEU A 33 13.35 3.44 -10.63
CA LEU A 33 13.19 3.70 -9.19
C LEU A 33 13.91 4.97 -8.72
N GLU A 34 15.05 5.29 -9.31
CA GLU A 34 15.91 6.44 -8.97
C GLU A 34 15.20 7.79 -9.14
N HIS A 35 14.21 7.86 -10.05
CA HIS A 35 13.45 9.08 -10.33
C HIS A 35 11.97 8.94 -9.94
N ALA A 36 11.57 7.75 -9.47
CA ALA A 36 10.19 7.39 -9.21
C ALA A 36 9.67 7.92 -7.87
N ILE A 37 10.56 8.20 -6.91
CA ILE A 37 10.15 8.49 -5.54
C ILE A 37 10.68 9.87 -5.11
N SER A 38 9.76 10.66 -4.58
CA SER A 38 10.06 11.88 -3.83
C SER A 38 9.62 11.68 -2.38
N VAL A 39 10.30 12.36 -1.45
CA VAL A 39 10.07 12.25 -0.01
C VAL A 39 9.53 13.58 0.50
N ALA A 40 8.31 13.58 1.02
CA ALA A 40 7.72 14.72 1.68
C ALA A 40 8.44 15.00 3.03
N PRO A 41 8.50 16.26 3.49
CA PRO A 41 9.09 16.59 4.78
C PRO A 41 8.28 16.04 5.97
N SER A 42 6.97 15.88 5.79
CA SER A 42 6.01 15.42 6.80
C SER A 42 5.20 14.23 6.30
N GLU A 43 4.59 13.46 7.21
CA GLU A 43 3.68 12.34 6.87
C GLU A 43 2.39 12.80 6.16
N TYR A 44 2.08 14.09 6.25
CA TYR A 44 0.98 14.72 5.54
C TYR A 44 1.53 15.60 4.41
N TYR A 45 0.79 15.63 3.32
CA TYR A 45 1.03 16.54 2.22
C TYR A 45 0.71 17.98 2.64
N GLU A 46 1.62 18.89 2.30
CA GLU A 46 1.46 20.33 2.46
C GLU A 46 1.73 20.98 1.09
N PRO A 47 0.85 21.85 0.57
CA PRO A 47 0.94 22.37 -0.80
C PRO A 47 2.27 23.03 -1.18
N ASP A 48 2.90 23.72 -0.23
CA ASP A 48 4.16 24.46 -0.44
C ASP A 48 5.40 23.69 0.04
N ALA A 49 5.23 22.44 0.48
CA ALA A 49 6.35 21.63 0.94
C ALA A 49 7.27 21.22 -0.21
N VAL A 50 8.55 21.54 -0.07
CA VAL A 50 9.59 21.07 -0.99
C VAL A 50 9.83 19.59 -0.73
N MET A 51 9.56 18.76 -1.73
CA MET A 51 9.87 17.32 -1.67
C MET A 51 11.31 17.07 -2.08
N GLU A 52 11.99 16.21 -1.33
CA GLU A 52 13.35 15.80 -1.64
C GLU A 52 13.38 14.57 -2.54
N PRO A 53 14.37 14.43 -3.44
CA PRO A 53 14.51 13.21 -4.23
C PRO A 53 14.93 12.03 -3.33
N TYR A 54 14.35 10.86 -3.58
CA TYR A 54 14.69 9.64 -2.84
C TYR A 54 16.10 9.13 -3.15
N PHE A 55 16.57 9.33 -4.39
CA PHE A 55 17.92 9.03 -4.83
C PHE A 55 18.63 10.33 -5.22
N ARG A 56 19.85 10.52 -4.72
CA ARG A 56 20.71 11.62 -5.14
C ARG A 56 21.85 11.03 -5.97
N PRO A 57 21.94 11.34 -7.27
CA PRO A 57 23.02 10.85 -8.11
C PRO A 57 24.35 11.48 -7.68
N ALA A 58 25.44 10.81 -8.03
CA ALA A 58 26.78 11.35 -7.77
C ALA A 58 26.97 12.67 -8.52
N SER A 59 27.58 13.65 -7.86
CA SER A 59 27.94 14.93 -8.48
C SER A 59 29.45 15.01 -8.63
N ALA A 60 29.92 15.07 -9.87
CA ALA A 60 31.33 15.24 -10.19
C ALA A 60 31.89 16.58 -9.69
N ASP A 61 31.03 17.59 -9.55
CA ASP A 61 31.42 18.94 -9.12
C ASP A 61 31.63 19.05 -7.59
N LEU A 62 31.05 18.13 -6.81
CA LEU A 62 31.06 18.15 -5.35
C LEU A 62 31.72 16.91 -4.74
N ASP A 63 32.35 16.06 -5.56
CA ASP A 63 32.97 14.77 -5.17
C ASP A 63 32.06 13.92 -4.26
N THR A 64 30.74 14.01 -4.52
CA THR A 64 29.71 13.39 -3.68
C THR A 64 29.25 12.10 -4.34
N ALA A 65 29.38 10.98 -3.63
CA ALA A 65 28.90 9.68 -4.09
C ALA A 65 27.37 9.65 -4.19
N SER A 66 26.84 8.73 -5.01
CA SER A 66 25.40 8.49 -5.06
C SER A 66 24.91 8.01 -3.69
N SER A 67 23.75 8.51 -3.27
CA SER A 67 23.19 8.18 -1.96
C SER A 67 21.67 8.10 -2.00
N TRP A 68 21.13 7.18 -1.20
CA TRP A 68 19.71 7.08 -0.93
C TRP A 68 19.33 7.99 0.23
N HIS A 69 18.10 8.50 0.21
CA HIS A 69 17.55 9.30 1.30
C HIS A 69 17.54 8.52 2.63
N ALA A 70 17.72 9.17 3.78
CA ALA A 70 17.80 8.52 5.09
C ALA A 70 16.59 7.62 5.41
N VAL A 71 15.40 8.04 4.96
CA VAL A 71 14.13 7.28 5.01
C VAL A 71 14.23 5.87 4.46
N SER A 72 15.17 5.61 3.55
CA SER A 72 15.40 4.30 2.93
C SER A 72 15.76 3.21 3.95
N GLN A 73 16.43 3.58 5.05
CA GLN A 73 16.88 2.64 6.09
C GLN A 73 15.86 2.49 7.24
N GLU A 74 14.80 3.28 7.24
CA GLU A 74 13.77 3.22 8.28
C GLU A 74 12.85 2.02 8.07
N SER A 75 12.23 1.53 9.16
CA SER A 75 11.23 0.46 9.09
C SER A 75 10.03 0.92 8.25
N LEU A 76 9.54 0.06 7.37
CA LEU A 76 8.32 0.31 6.60
C LEU A 76 7.07 0.38 7.48
N GLN A 77 7.05 -0.41 8.56
CA GLN A 77 5.87 -0.61 9.41
C GLN A 77 6.21 -0.41 10.89
N THR A 78 5.16 -0.09 11.64
CA THR A 78 5.18 0.05 13.09
C THR A 78 4.08 -0.86 13.67
N PRO A 79 4.44 -1.92 14.44
CA PRO A 79 5.80 -2.34 14.76
C PRO A 79 6.56 -2.93 13.54
N PRO A 80 7.91 -3.01 13.59
CA PRO A 80 8.71 -3.58 12.51
C PRO A 80 8.41 -5.06 12.29
N VAL A 81 8.45 -5.49 11.02
CA VAL A 81 8.22 -6.89 10.63
C VAL A 81 9.30 -7.40 9.68
N SER A 82 9.51 -8.72 9.68
CA SER A 82 10.48 -9.39 8.81
C SER A 82 9.90 -9.81 7.45
N SER A 83 8.58 -9.79 7.28
CA SER A 83 7.91 -10.18 6.03
C SER A 83 6.60 -9.43 5.84
N VAL A 84 6.29 -9.07 4.59
CA VAL A 84 5.01 -8.51 4.19
C VAL A 84 4.56 -9.14 2.87
N THR A 85 3.26 -9.39 2.72
CA THR A 85 2.67 -9.80 1.45
C THR A 85 1.94 -8.61 0.84
N VAL A 86 2.44 -8.13 -0.29
CA VAL A 86 1.87 -7.00 -1.02
C VAL A 86 0.69 -7.49 -1.86
N ARG A 87 -0.43 -6.79 -1.70
CA ARG A 87 -1.67 -6.96 -2.47
C ARG A 87 -2.04 -5.62 -3.09
N ILE A 88 -2.77 -5.63 -4.20
CA ILE A 88 -3.17 -4.41 -4.90
C ILE A 88 -4.68 -4.32 -4.91
N MET A 89 -5.19 -3.21 -4.37
CA MET A 89 -6.61 -3.09 -4.08
C MET A 89 -7.46 -3.11 -5.35
N CYS A 90 -7.04 -2.45 -6.44
CA CYS A 90 -7.84 -2.46 -7.67
C CYS A 90 -7.99 -3.86 -8.25
N ILE A 91 -6.98 -4.73 -8.11
CA ILE A 91 -7.04 -6.13 -8.56
C ILE A 91 -7.95 -6.95 -7.63
N ASP A 92 -7.81 -6.78 -6.31
CA ASP A 92 -8.71 -7.42 -5.34
C ASP A 92 -10.18 -7.02 -5.61
N SER A 93 -10.43 -5.73 -5.86
CA SER A 93 -11.74 -5.19 -6.19
C SER A 93 -12.27 -5.70 -7.53
N TRP A 94 -11.40 -5.92 -8.51
CA TRP A 94 -11.80 -6.44 -9.82
C TRP A 94 -12.23 -7.90 -9.74
N GLU A 95 -11.52 -8.74 -8.99
CA GLU A 95 -11.97 -10.11 -8.72
C GLU A 95 -13.38 -10.13 -8.10
N GLN A 96 -13.61 -9.29 -7.10
CA GLN A 96 -14.92 -9.21 -6.45
C GLN A 96 -16.00 -8.71 -7.42
N ARG A 97 -15.73 -7.63 -8.15
CA ARG A 97 -16.66 -7.03 -9.10
C ARG A 97 -17.01 -8.01 -10.23
N TRP A 98 -16.01 -8.70 -10.79
CA TRP A 98 -16.23 -9.73 -11.80
C TRP A 98 -17.17 -10.82 -11.26
N ALA A 99 -16.95 -11.31 -10.03
CA ALA A 99 -17.81 -12.32 -9.43
C ALA A 99 -19.26 -11.83 -9.21
N ASP A 100 -19.43 -10.54 -8.88
CA ASP A 100 -20.74 -9.93 -8.67
C ASP A 100 -21.50 -9.71 -9.98
N GLU A 101 -20.83 -9.19 -11.02
CA GLU A 101 -21.42 -8.97 -12.35
C GLU A 101 -21.80 -10.30 -13.03
N HIS A 102 -21.06 -11.37 -12.75
CA HIS A 102 -21.33 -12.69 -13.30
C HIS A 102 -22.20 -13.56 -12.38
N ARG A 103 -22.77 -13.02 -11.31
CA ARG A 103 -23.58 -13.78 -10.33
C ARG A 103 -24.86 -14.38 -10.93
N GLU A 104 -25.53 -13.66 -11.83
CA GLU A 104 -26.75 -14.18 -12.46
C GLU A 104 -26.44 -15.29 -13.49
N CYS A 105 -25.28 -15.19 -14.16
CA CYS A 105 -24.77 -16.27 -15.00
C CYS A 105 -24.37 -17.48 -14.13
N TYR A 106 -23.78 -17.21 -12.95
CA TYR A 106 -23.40 -18.20 -11.95
C TYR A 106 -24.59 -19.03 -11.45
N ASP A 107 -25.73 -18.40 -11.16
CA ASP A 107 -26.94 -19.13 -10.70
C ASP A 107 -27.48 -20.10 -11.76
N ALA A 108 -27.36 -19.73 -13.05
CA ALA A 108 -27.69 -20.62 -14.17
C ALA A 108 -26.64 -21.72 -14.42
N VAL A 109 -25.35 -21.43 -14.20
CA VAL A 109 -24.22 -22.38 -14.36
C VAL A 109 -24.23 -23.44 -13.26
N PHE A 110 -24.52 -23.10 -12.00
CA PHE A 110 -24.68 -24.09 -10.91
C PHE A 110 -25.83 -25.08 -11.18
N ALA A 111 -26.86 -24.63 -11.89
CA ALA A 111 -27.98 -25.47 -12.30
C ALA A 111 -27.69 -26.37 -13.51
N SER A 112 -26.66 -26.09 -14.32
CA SER A 112 -26.49 -26.71 -15.65
C SER A 112 -25.11 -27.29 -15.98
N ASP A 113 -24.00 -26.76 -15.47
CA ASP A 113 -22.65 -27.23 -15.85
C ASP A 113 -21.59 -27.03 -14.75
N ARG A 114 -21.35 -28.08 -13.96
CA ARG A 114 -20.30 -28.11 -12.92
C ARG A 114 -18.87 -28.05 -13.49
N ARG A 115 -18.66 -28.16 -14.81
CA ARG A 115 -17.31 -28.14 -15.43
C ARG A 115 -16.66 -26.77 -15.44
N ARG A 116 -17.43 -25.70 -15.22
CA ARG A 116 -16.95 -24.31 -15.14
C ARG A 116 -16.59 -23.88 -13.72
N LEU A 117 -16.68 -24.81 -12.77
CA LEU A 117 -16.29 -24.61 -11.40
C LEU A 117 -14.88 -25.17 -11.21
N ALA A 118 -14.00 -24.35 -10.66
CA ALA A 118 -12.66 -24.76 -10.26
C ALA A 118 -12.38 -24.27 -8.85
N PRO A 119 -11.56 -25.00 -8.07
CA PRO A 119 -11.01 -24.42 -6.85
C PRO A 119 -10.20 -23.18 -7.21
N ARG A 120 -10.02 -22.30 -6.22
CA ARG A 120 -9.11 -21.18 -6.38
C ARG A 120 -7.70 -21.70 -6.72
N PRO A 121 -6.97 -21.08 -7.66
CA PRO A 121 -5.59 -21.46 -7.95
C PRO A 121 -4.73 -21.45 -6.68
N GLY A 122 -4.02 -22.56 -6.45
CA GLY A 122 -3.16 -22.74 -5.27
C GLY A 122 -3.88 -23.12 -3.98
N ASP A 123 -5.19 -23.39 -4.01
CA ASP A 123 -5.89 -24.02 -2.88
C ASP A 123 -5.77 -25.55 -2.97
N GLU A 124 -4.92 -26.11 -2.12
CA GLU A 124 -4.66 -27.56 -2.05
C GLU A 124 -5.53 -28.26 -0.99
N THR A 125 -6.51 -27.56 -0.38
CA THR A 125 -7.36 -28.17 0.64
C THR A 125 -8.31 -29.22 0.03
N LEU A 126 -8.51 -30.32 0.75
CA LEU A 126 -9.36 -31.44 0.28
C LEU A 126 -10.81 -31.00 0.03
N ASP A 127 -11.29 -30.00 0.77
CA ASP A 127 -12.63 -29.42 0.66
C ASP A 127 -12.57 -27.97 0.13
N ALA A 128 -11.65 -27.68 -0.79
CA ALA A 128 -11.50 -26.34 -1.36
C ALA A 128 -12.82 -25.84 -1.94
N PRO A 129 -13.29 -24.64 -1.56
CA PRO A 129 -14.49 -24.07 -2.13
C PRO A 129 -14.31 -23.89 -3.65
N LEU A 130 -15.32 -24.32 -4.40
CA LEU A 130 -15.35 -24.17 -5.84
C LEU A 130 -15.93 -22.80 -6.22
N TYR A 131 -15.27 -22.16 -7.17
CA TYR A 131 -15.67 -20.88 -7.72
C TYR A 131 -15.90 -21.02 -9.22
N VAL A 132 -16.71 -20.12 -9.80
CA VAL A 132 -16.80 -20.03 -11.26
C VAL A 132 -15.46 -19.53 -11.80
N ALA A 133 -14.82 -20.35 -12.62
CA ALA A 133 -13.49 -20.11 -13.17
C ALA A 133 -13.53 -19.31 -14.48
N GLU A 134 -14.64 -19.39 -15.21
CA GLU A 134 -14.87 -18.67 -16.46
C GLU A 134 -16.36 -18.37 -16.62
N CYS A 135 -16.68 -17.23 -17.22
CA CYS A 135 -18.05 -16.86 -17.55
C CYS A 135 -18.06 -15.94 -18.77
N CYS A 136 -19.08 -16.06 -19.62
CA CYS A 136 -19.26 -15.19 -20.79
C CYS A 136 -18.04 -15.14 -21.77
N GLY A 137 -17.17 -16.16 -21.75
CA GLY A 137 -15.95 -16.20 -22.54
C GLY A 137 -14.75 -15.48 -21.92
N GLU A 138 -14.89 -14.99 -20.68
CA GLU A 138 -13.81 -14.40 -19.90
C GLU A 138 -13.40 -15.33 -18.75
N GLU A 139 -12.09 -15.43 -18.52
CA GLU A 139 -11.54 -16.10 -17.34
C GLU A 139 -11.72 -15.23 -16.10
N ARG A 140 -11.98 -15.87 -14.96
CA ARG A 140 -12.03 -15.17 -13.69
C ARG A 140 -10.66 -14.59 -13.35
N PRO A 141 -10.55 -13.29 -13.07
CA PRO A 141 -9.32 -12.71 -12.58
C PRO A 141 -9.04 -13.18 -11.15
N TRP A 142 -7.83 -13.71 -10.91
CA TRP A 142 -7.40 -14.16 -9.59
C TRP A 142 -6.44 -13.16 -8.96
N SER A 143 -6.88 -12.43 -7.93
CA SER A 143 -6.01 -11.50 -7.20
C SER A 143 -4.83 -12.16 -6.49
N GLN A 144 -4.87 -13.50 -6.33
CA GLN A 144 -3.82 -14.27 -5.67
C GLN A 144 -2.57 -14.41 -6.54
N ASP A 145 -2.74 -14.45 -7.86
CA ASP A 145 -1.62 -14.56 -8.81
C ASP A 145 -0.82 -13.25 -8.89
N THR A 146 -1.41 -12.16 -8.38
CA THR A 146 -0.81 -10.81 -8.34
C THR A 146 -0.41 -10.42 -6.92
N ARG A 147 0.21 -11.33 -6.17
CA ARG A 147 0.76 -11.06 -4.83
C ARG A 147 2.27 -11.17 -4.83
N LEU A 148 2.93 -10.28 -4.09
CA LEU A 148 4.38 -10.32 -3.91
C LEU A 148 4.72 -10.43 -2.43
N LYS A 149 5.40 -11.52 -2.04
CA LYS A 149 5.97 -11.63 -0.70
C LYS A 149 7.33 -10.97 -0.67
N VAL A 150 7.48 -9.95 0.16
CA VAL A 150 8.75 -9.30 0.47
C VAL A 150 9.23 -9.81 1.83
N VAL A 151 10.52 -10.14 1.91
CA VAL A 151 11.17 -10.63 3.12
C VAL A 151 12.39 -9.76 3.39
N ALA A 152 12.59 -9.39 4.65
CA ALA A 152 13.74 -8.61 5.08
C ALA A 152 15.05 -9.39 4.86
N GLY A 153 16.09 -8.70 4.41
CA GLY A 153 17.46 -9.22 4.49
C GLY A 153 18.05 -9.13 5.90
N GLY A 154 17.46 -8.30 6.77
CA GLY A 154 17.88 -8.08 8.16
C GLY A 154 16.77 -8.38 9.19
N ALA A 155 16.77 -7.62 10.29
CA ALA A 155 15.83 -7.80 11.39
C ALA A 155 14.39 -7.40 11.04
N PHE A 156 14.22 -6.42 10.15
CA PHE A 156 12.94 -5.92 9.70
C PHE A 156 13.04 -5.38 8.27
N ILE A 157 11.90 -5.26 7.59
CA ILE A 157 11.81 -4.70 6.25
C ILE A 157 12.02 -3.19 6.32
N THR A 158 13.07 -2.74 5.65
CA THR A 158 13.31 -1.32 5.41
C THR A 158 12.44 -0.79 4.28
N VAL A 159 12.23 0.53 4.24
CA VAL A 159 11.59 1.21 3.10
C VAL A 159 12.31 0.84 1.79
N HIS A 160 13.64 0.81 1.78
CA HIS A 160 14.41 0.52 0.57
C HIS A 160 14.19 -0.88 0.04
N GLU A 161 14.26 -1.90 0.89
CA GLU A 161 14.02 -3.29 0.48
C GLU A 161 12.61 -3.45 -0.11
N TYR A 162 11.62 -2.82 0.53
CA TYR A 162 10.25 -2.84 0.05
C TYR A 162 10.10 -2.19 -1.32
N VAL A 163 10.50 -0.92 -1.48
CA VAL A 163 10.31 -0.21 -2.75
C VAL A 163 11.13 -0.84 -3.87
N SER A 164 12.32 -1.36 -3.58
CA SER A 164 13.19 -2.00 -4.59
C SER A 164 12.63 -3.33 -5.10
N ALA A 165 11.90 -4.08 -4.26
CA ALA A 165 11.22 -5.29 -4.70
C ALA A 165 9.88 -4.97 -5.41
N VAL A 166 9.11 -4.05 -4.87
CA VAL A 166 7.73 -3.79 -5.29
C VAL A 166 7.67 -2.89 -6.53
N HIS A 167 8.61 -1.96 -6.71
CA HIS A 167 8.65 -1.06 -7.88
C HIS A 167 8.76 -1.78 -9.23
N PRO A 168 9.79 -2.61 -9.48
CA PRO A 168 9.88 -3.34 -10.75
C PRO A 168 8.70 -4.28 -10.95
N TRP A 169 8.17 -4.87 -9.88
CA TRP A 169 6.98 -5.72 -9.94
C TRP A 169 5.72 -4.94 -10.37
N LEU A 170 5.44 -3.77 -9.78
CA LEU A 170 4.35 -2.90 -10.21
C LEU A 170 4.53 -2.40 -11.65
N MET A 171 5.76 -2.05 -12.03
CA MET A 171 6.07 -1.63 -13.40
C MET A 171 5.85 -2.75 -14.42
N GLY A 172 6.18 -4.00 -14.08
CA GLY A 172 5.91 -5.17 -14.92
C GLY A 172 4.43 -5.48 -15.09
N MET A 173 3.57 -5.01 -14.18
CA MET A 173 2.12 -5.19 -14.23
C MET A 173 1.38 -3.94 -14.71
N ARG A 174 2.08 -2.91 -15.19
CA ARG A 174 1.49 -1.61 -15.51
C ARG A 174 0.30 -1.71 -16.46
N ASP A 175 0.40 -2.50 -17.52
CA ASP A 175 -0.68 -2.67 -18.50
C ASP A 175 -1.92 -3.31 -17.88
N ASN A 176 -1.72 -4.33 -17.02
CA ASN A 176 -2.80 -4.95 -16.26
C ASN A 176 -3.45 -3.96 -15.28
N LEU A 177 -2.65 -3.12 -14.62
CA LEU A 177 -3.18 -2.09 -13.72
C LEU A 177 -4.04 -1.05 -14.48
N LEU A 178 -3.63 -0.63 -15.67
CA LEU A 178 -4.39 0.30 -16.51
C LEU A 178 -5.70 -0.32 -17.02
N ASP A 179 -5.68 -1.59 -17.41
CA ASP A 179 -6.87 -2.36 -17.80
C ASP A 179 -7.86 -2.48 -16.62
N VAL A 180 -7.38 -2.96 -15.47
CA VAL A 180 -8.19 -3.15 -14.27
C VAL A 180 -8.76 -1.83 -13.75
N LEU A 181 -7.97 -0.75 -13.71
CA LEU A 181 -8.45 0.57 -13.29
C LEU A 181 -9.54 1.09 -14.23
N GLY A 182 -9.39 0.91 -15.55
CA GLY A 182 -10.43 1.23 -16.53
C GLY A 182 -11.73 0.47 -16.25
N LYS A 183 -11.63 -0.86 -16.09
CA LYS A 183 -12.78 -1.73 -15.80
C LYS A 183 -13.49 -1.36 -14.50
N ILE A 184 -12.74 -1.06 -13.44
CA ILE A 184 -13.30 -0.61 -12.16
C ILE A 184 -14.06 0.70 -12.29
N ASP A 185 -13.59 1.61 -13.15
CA ASP A 185 -14.29 2.87 -13.44
C ASP A 185 -15.43 2.71 -14.47
N GLY A 186 -15.66 1.49 -14.98
CA GLY A 186 -16.64 1.23 -16.04
C GLY A 186 -16.26 1.90 -17.36
N GLN A 187 -14.97 2.06 -17.63
CA GLN A 187 -14.38 2.68 -18.81
C GLN A 187 -13.48 1.69 -19.56
N PRO A 188 -13.09 1.98 -20.80
CA PRO A 188 -11.99 1.27 -21.46
C PRO A 188 -10.69 1.34 -20.61
N PRO A 189 -9.71 0.47 -20.90
CA PRO A 189 -8.39 0.55 -20.29
C PRO A 189 -7.85 1.98 -20.32
N TRP A 190 -7.28 2.42 -19.21
CA TRP A 190 -6.70 3.76 -19.13
C TRP A 190 -5.54 3.90 -20.16
N PRO A 191 -5.32 5.10 -20.72
CA PRO A 191 -4.21 5.33 -21.66
C PRO A 191 -2.85 4.93 -21.08
N ALA A 192 -1.94 4.44 -21.93
CA ALA A 192 -0.59 4.02 -21.54
C ALA A 192 0.24 5.15 -20.91
N GLU A 193 -0.03 6.39 -21.31
CA GLU A 193 0.62 7.62 -20.86
C GLU A 193 0.09 8.11 -19.52
N THR A 194 -0.93 7.47 -18.95
CA THR A 194 -1.52 7.87 -17.67
C THR A 194 -0.48 7.83 -16.57
N LYS A 195 -0.27 8.96 -15.88
CA LYS A 195 0.69 9.03 -14.79
C LYS A 195 0.13 8.32 -13.56
N LEU A 196 0.67 7.14 -13.25
CA LEU A 196 0.27 6.35 -12.09
C LEU A 196 1.15 6.65 -10.89
N ALA A 197 0.58 6.57 -9.70
CA ALA A 197 1.27 6.65 -8.42
C ALA A 197 0.66 5.68 -7.39
N VAL A 198 1.45 5.32 -6.40
CA VAL A 198 0.97 4.64 -5.19
C VAL A 198 0.32 5.69 -4.29
N LEU A 199 -0.99 5.60 -4.13
CA LEU A 199 -1.80 6.57 -3.38
C LEU A 199 -1.84 6.29 -1.89
N TYR A 200 -1.66 5.03 -1.50
CA TYR A 200 -1.75 4.62 -0.10
C TYR A 200 -1.03 3.29 0.13
N LEU A 201 -0.13 3.27 1.12
CA LEU A 201 0.66 2.11 1.52
C LEU A 201 0.10 1.35 2.73
N GLY A 202 -1.04 1.74 3.29
CA GLY A 202 -1.50 1.34 4.63
C GLY A 202 -1.62 -0.16 4.93
N PRO A 203 -2.14 -0.55 6.11
CA PRO A 203 -2.19 -1.95 6.58
C PRO A 203 -2.84 -2.95 5.62
N GLY A 204 -3.67 -2.46 4.70
CA GLY A 204 -4.39 -3.27 3.72
C GLY A 204 -3.67 -3.34 2.37
N PRO A 205 -4.41 -3.71 1.31
CA PRO A 205 -3.85 -3.73 -0.04
C PRO A 205 -3.43 -2.31 -0.48
N LEU A 206 -2.30 -2.26 -1.19
CA LEU A 206 -1.74 -1.07 -1.79
C LEU A 206 -2.72 -0.46 -2.79
N ARG A 207 -2.90 0.86 -2.73
CA ARG A 207 -3.76 1.60 -3.67
C ARG A 207 -2.91 2.24 -4.76
N VAL A 208 -3.22 1.93 -6.02
CA VAL A 208 -2.63 2.58 -7.20
C VAL A 208 -3.70 3.43 -7.88
N GLY A 209 -3.32 4.57 -8.44
CA GLY A 209 -4.20 5.36 -9.29
C GLY A 209 -3.48 6.56 -9.91
N GLY A 210 -4.26 7.49 -10.45
CA GLY A 210 -3.72 8.74 -11.02
C GLY A 210 -2.90 9.53 -10.00
N GLU A 211 -1.75 10.02 -10.44
CA GLU A 211 -0.80 10.81 -9.65
C GLU A 211 -1.44 12.04 -8.99
N ASP A 212 -2.38 12.67 -9.69
CA ASP A 212 -3.16 13.84 -9.25
C ASP A 212 -3.95 13.60 -7.96
N ARG A 213 -4.29 12.34 -7.66
CA ARG A 213 -5.04 11.97 -6.45
C ARG A 213 -4.16 11.83 -5.21
N TRP A 214 -2.84 11.73 -5.34
CA TRP A 214 -1.96 11.45 -4.19
C TRP A 214 -2.09 12.52 -3.09
N ALA A 215 -2.07 13.79 -3.48
CA ALA A 215 -2.19 14.92 -2.56
C ALA A 215 -3.46 14.84 -1.70
N TRP A 216 -4.59 14.43 -2.29
CA TRP A 216 -5.87 14.29 -1.59
C TRP A 216 -5.83 13.19 -0.52
N TRP A 217 -5.19 12.05 -0.81
CA TRP A 217 -5.05 10.93 0.13
C TRP A 217 -4.12 11.23 1.31
N HIS A 218 -3.21 12.18 1.15
CA HIS A 218 -2.20 12.54 2.14
C HIS A 218 -2.51 13.85 2.88
N GLN A 219 -3.71 14.41 2.72
CA GLN A 219 -4.10 15.61 3.48
C GLN A 219 -4.15 15.31 4.98
N ARG A 220 -3.80 16.31 5.79
CA ARG A 220 -3.89 16.21 7.24
C ARG A 220 -5.37 16.14 7.65
N PRO A 221 -5.78 15.16 8.47
CA PRO A 221 -7.14 15.15 8.99
C PRO A 221 -7.38 16.36 9.90
N ALA A 222 -8.53 17.02 9.80
CA ALA A 222 -8.87 18.22 10.61
C ALA A 222 -8.71 18.01 12.13
N ARG A 223 -8.91 16.78 12.62
CA ARG A 223 -8.70 16.43 14.04
C ARG A 223 -7.23 16.42 14.44
N ALA A 224 -6.34 16.02 13.53
CA ALA A 224 -4.89 16.05 13.75
C ALA A 224 -4.37 17.50 13.74
N GLU A 225 -4.96 18.38 12.92
CA GLU A 225 -4.69 19.82 12.95
C GLU A 225 -5.05 20.44 14.31
N ALA A 226 -6.27 20.19 14.80
CA ALA A 226 -6.71 20.71 16.09
C ALA A 226 -5.81 20.24 17.26
N MET A 227 -5.37 18.98 17.24
CA MET A 227 -4.45 18.45 18.27
C MET A 227 -3.04 19.02 18.17
N ALA A 228 -2.54 19.28 16.95
CA ALA A 228 -1.24 19.91 16.76
C ALA A 228 -1.24 21.37 17.24
N GLN A 229 -2.31 22.12 16.94
CA GLN A 229 -2.50 23.49 17.42
C GLN A 229 -2.56 23.55 18.96
N ALA A 230 -3.37 22.69 19.59
CA ALA A 230 -3.45 22.63 21.04
C ALA A 230 -2.10 22.29 21.70
N ARG A 231 -1.26 21.45 21.08
CA ARG A 231 0.10 21.16 21.56
C ARG A 231 1.04 22.35 21.43
N GLN A 232 0.96 23.11 20.33
CA GLN A 232 1.76 24.33 20.15
C GLN A 232 1.37 25.41 21.16
N GLU A 233 0.07 25.61 21.40
CA GLU A 233 -0.40 26.58 22.39
C GLU A 233 0.04 26.23 23.81
N ALA A 234 -0.04 24.95 24.20
CA ALA A 234 0.43 24.48 25.49
C ALA A 234 1.96 24.65 25.67
N ALA A 235 2.74 24.45 24.60
CA ALA A 235 4.19 24.63 24.63
C ALA A 235 4.59 26.11 24.76
N SER A 236 3.88 27.02 24.08
CA SER A 236 4.10 28.47 24.20
C SER A 236 3.75 28.98 25.61
N GLN A 237 2.67 28.48 26.21
CA GLN A 237 2.28 28.86 27.58
C GLN A 237 3.30 28.40 28.64
N GLN A 238 3.99 27.28 28.43
CA GLN A 238 5.04 26.81 29.34
C GLN A 238 6.35 27.61 29.24
N GLN A 239 6.56 28.36 28.16
CA GLN A 239 7.73 29.25 28.02
C GLN A 239 7.50 30.65 28.65
N GLU A 240 6.26 31.03 28.92
CA GLU A 240 5.91 32.34 29.47
C GLU A 240 5.81 32.41 31.01
N ASP A 241 6.08 31.31 31.73
CA ASP A 241 6.15 31.31 33.21
C ASP A 241 7.59 31.55 33.70
N PRO A 242 8.03 32.81 33.96
CA PRO A 242 9.30 33.06 34.61
C PRO A 242 9.22 32.65 36.08
N VAL A 243 10.14 31.78 36.48
CA VAL A 243 10.43 31.39 37.87
C VAL A 243 10.55 32.64 38.73
N LYS A 244 9.56 32.86 39.61
CA LYS A 244 9.58 33.94 40.60
C LYS A 244 10.74 33.69 41.57
N PRO A 245 11.67 34.64 41.76
CA PRO A 245 12.69 34.50 42.80
C PRO A 245 12.01 34.54 44.17
N THR A 246 12.26 33.50 44.96
CA THR A 246 11.76 33.34 46.33
C THR A 246 12.55 34.27 47.26
N PRO A 247 11.90 34.97 48.22
CA PRO A 247 12.53 35.98 49.06
C PRO A 247 13.57 35.43 50.05
#